data_AF-A0AAU5XIZ5-F1
#
_entry.id   AF-A0AAU5XIZ5-F1
#
_cell.length_a   1.000
_cell.length_b   1.000
_cell.length_c   1.000
_cell.angle_alpha   90.00
_cell.angle_beta   90.00
_cell.angle_gamma   90.00
#
_symmetry.space_group_name_H-M   'P 1'
#
loop_
_entity.id
_entity.type
_entity.pdbx_description
1 polymer ?
#
loop_
_entity_poly.entity_id
_entity_poly.type
_entity_poly.pdbx_seq_one_letter_code
_entity_poly.pdbx_strand_id
1 'polypeptide(L)'
;MTECEKCGLIVGLGCACDLAPSPRRPYEGTYRWIRFSPDTLLISSRNVAHIPGACEHMTEEQVLDPENGWGWILNPDPALWDRISAEYPAQATEGDTSRAAKKRCKDCADNLAS
;
A
#
# COMPACT_ATOMS: atom_id res chain seq x y z
N MET A 1 -8.78 0.71 37.50
CA MET A 1 -8.79 -0.07 36.25
C MET A 1 -9.34 0.89 35.20
N THR A 2 -8.55 1.27 34.21
CA THR A 2 -8.90 2.38 33.30
C THR A 2 -9.42 1.82 31.99
N GLU A 3 -10.63 2.23 31.60
CA GLU A 3 -11.26 1.85 30.34
C GLU A 3 -10.91 2.88 29.26
N CYS A 4 -10.71 2.41 28.02
CA CYS A 4 -10.42 3.29 26.89
C CYS A 4 -11.70 4.01 26.44
N GLU A 5 -11.74 5.32 26.53
CA GLU A 5 -12.91 6.15 26.17
C GLU A 5 -13.29 6.07 24.67
N LYS A 6 -12.40 5.52 23.82
CA LYS A 6 -12.61 5.40 22.38
C LYS A 6 -13.28 4.10 21.95
N CYS A 7 -13.14 3.02 22.73
CA CYS A 7 -13.64 1.69 22.35
C CYS A 7 -14.20 0.86 23.52
N GLY A 8 -14.17 1.35 24.76
CA GLY A 8 -14.71 0.68 25.94
C GLY A 8 -13.91 -0.52 26.44
N LEU A 9 -12.72 -0.79 25.88
CA LEU A 9 -11.85 -1.89 26.32
C LEU A 9 -10.93 -1.45 27.46
N ILE A 10 -10.62 -2.38 28.37
CA ILE A 10 -9.66 -2.17 29.46
C ILE A 10 -8.26 -1.90 28.87
N VAL A 11 -7.64 -0.80 29.27
CA VAL A 11 -6.29 -0.41 28.85
C VAL A 11 -5.28 -1.48 29.30
N GLY A 12 -4.50 -2.02 28.36
CA GLY A 12 -3.51 -3.08 28.59
C GLY A 12 -3.94 -4.51 28.21
N LEU A 13 -5.19 -4.72 27.77
CA LEU A 13 -5.72 -6.02 27.34
C LEU A 13 -5.98 -6.15 25.83
N GLY A 14 -5.35 -5.28 25.01
CA GLY A 14 -5.45 -5.37 23.54
C GLY A 14 -6.21 -4.22 22.87
N CYS A 15 -6.35 -3.08 23.52
CA CYS A 15 -6.83 -1.87 22.85
C CYS A 15 -5.79 -1.35 21.84
N ALA A 16 -6.12 -1.35 20.55
CA ALA A 16 -5.27 -0.84 19.47
C ALA A 16 -5.48 0.66 19.17
N CYS A 17 -6.25 1.39 19.99
CA CYS A 17 -6.62 2.77 19.72
C CYS A 17 -5.47 3.79 19.77
N ASP A 18 -4.35 3.40 20.39
CA ASP A 18 -3.10 4.19 20.46
C ASP A 18 -2.08 3.80 19.37
N LEU A 19 -2.36 2.76 18.58
CA LEU A 19 -1.53 2.45 17.42
C LEU A 19 -1.86 3.48 16.34
N ALA A 20 -1.06 4.56 16.31
CA ALA A 20 -0.88 5.31 15.09
C ALA A 20 -0.65 4.32 13.94
N PRO A 21 -1.24 4.53 12.74
CA PRO A 21 -0.93 3.69 11.60
C PRO A 21 0.60 3.65 11.48
N SER A 22 1.19 2.47 11.65
CA SER A 22 2.64 2.36 11.59
C SER A 22 3.05 2.77 10.18
N PRO A 23 3.81 3.86 10.01
CA PRO A 23 4.32 4.20 8.70
C PRO A 23 5.16 3.02 8.23
N ARG A 24 4.83 2.48 7.07
CA ARG A 24 5.63 1.40 6.45
C ARG A 24 7.06 1.91 6.34
N ARG A 25 8.02 1.17 6.91
CA ARG A 25 9.43 1.55 6.84
C ARG A 25 9.86 1.64 5.38
N PRO A 26 10.44 2.76 4.93
CA PRO A 26 11.02 2.82 3.59
C PRO A 26 12.17 1.81 3.50
N TYR A 27 12.15 0.97 2.46
CA TYR A 27 13.25 0.05 2.14
C TYR A 27 14.46 0.85 1.66
N GLU A 28 15.65 0.59 2.22
CA GLU A 28 16.92 1.24 1.84
C GLU A 28 17.49 0.68 0.52
N GLY A 29 16.69 0.71 -0.55
CA GLY A 29 17.14 0.47 -1.92
C GLY A 29 17.64 1.77 -2.56
N THR A 30 18.64 1.67 -3.44
CA THR A 30 19.29 2.80 -4.15
C THR A 30 18.32 3.67 -4.99
N TYR A 31 17.09 3.19 -5.22
CA TYR A 31 16.01 3.97 -5.82
C TYR A 31 15.27 4.77 -4.77
N ARG A 32 15.51 6.07 -4.74
CA ARG A 32 14.73 7.01 -3.92
C ARG A 32 13.36 7.20 -4.55
N TRP A 33 12.36 6.54 -3.99
CA TRP A 33 10.95 6.84 -4.20
C TRP A 33 10.66 8.22 -3.58
N ILE A 34 10.72 9.28 -4.39
CA ILE A 34 10.55 10.68 -3.95
C ILE A 34 9.19 11.26 -4.34
N ARG A 35 8.54 10.70 -5.35
CA ARG A 35 7.22 11.13 -5.85
C ARG A 35 6.07 10.38 -5.21
N PHE A 36 6.33 9.16 -4.76
CA PHE A 36 5.31 8.32 -4.12
C PHE A 36 5.61 8.13 -2.64
N SER A 37 4.63 8.48 -1.80
CA SER A 37 4.64 8.12 -0.38
C SER A 37 4.66 6.59 -0.21
N PRO A 38 5.25 6.04 0.86
CA PRO A 38 5.28 4.59 1.12
C PRO A 38 3.88 3.97 1.29
N ASP A 39 2.87 4.80 1.56
CA ASP A 39 1.47 4.38 1.65
C ASP A 39 0.77 4.31 0.27
N THR A 40 1.40 4.81 -0.79
CA THR A 40 0.82 4.79 -2.15
C THR A 40 0.63 3.35 -2.63
N LEU A 41 -0.53 3.08 -3.22
CA LEU A 41 -0.76 1.84 -3.96
C LEU A 41 -0.45 2.05 -5.44
N LEU A 42 0.56 1.35 -5.97
CA LEU A 42 0.89 1.36 -7.39
C LEU A 42 0.24 0.18 -8.09
N ILE A 43 -0.28 0.38 -9.30
CA ILE A 43 -0.99 -0.63 -10.07
C ILE A 43 -0.31 -0.78 -11.44
N SER A 44 0.29 -1.94 -11.64
CA SER A 44 0.95 -2.26 -12.91
C SER A 44 -0.06 -2.51 -14.03
N SER A 45 0.40 -2.43 -15.28
CA SER A 45 -0.38 -2.80 -16.48
C SER A 45 -0.93 -4.24 -16.43
N ARG A 46 -0.34 -5.11 -15.62
CA ARG A 46 -0.78 -6.49 -15.36
C ARG A 46 -1.80 -6.62 -14.23
N ASN A 47 -2.37 -5.51 -13.76
CA ASN A 47 -3.38 -5.48 -12.70
C ASN A 47 -2.87 -6.04 -11.36
N VAL A 48 -1.60 -5.79 -11.04
CA VAL A 48 -0.95 -6.19 -9.78
C VAL A 48 -0.64 -4.95 -8.95
N ALA A 49 -1.00 -4.99 -7.66
CA ALA A 49 -0.68 -3.95 -6.70
C ALA A 49 0.76 -4.09 -6.17
N HIS A 50 1.45 -2.97 -6.12
CA HIS A 50 2.81 -2.82 -5.60
C HIS A 50 2.85 -1.68 -4.57
N ILE A 51 3.79 -1.78 -3.64
CA ILE A 51 4.10 -0.73 -2.68
C ILE A 51 5.47 -0.13 -3.03
N PRO A 52 5.60 1.21 -3.12
CA PRO A 52 6.88 1.88 -3.36
C PRO A 52 7.97 1.35 -2.44
N GLY A 53 9.08 0.89 -3.01
CA GLY A 53 10.24 0.39 -2.28
C GLY A 53 10.08 -1.02 -1.69
N ALA A 54 8.89 -1.60 -1.63
CA ALA A 54 8.69 -2.92 -1.01
C ALA A 54 9.16 -4.10 -1.89
N CYS A 55 9.45 -3.90 -3.18
CA CYS A 55 10.08 -4.91 -4.03
C CYS A 55 10.90 -4.25 -5.14
N GLU A 56 11.81 -5.00 -5.75
CA GLU A 56 12.74 -4.52 -6.79
C GLU A 56 12.22 -4.73 -8.23
N HIS A 57 10.94 -5.10 -8.38
CA HIS A 57 10.33 -5.36 -9.69
C HIS A 57 10.13 -4.11 -10.56
N MET A 58 10.16 -2.93 -9.94
CA MET A 58 9.86 -1.67 -10.60
C MET A 58 10.69 -0.53 -10.01
N THR A 59 10.96 0.48 -10.83
CA THR A 59 11.57 1.74 -10.42
C THR A 59 10.55 2.87 -10.48
N GLU A 60 10.81 3.97 -9.76
CA GLU A 60 9.93 5.16 -9.82
C GLU A 60 9.82 5.73 -11.25
N GLU A 61 10.91 5.70 -12.02
CA GLU A 61 10.94 6.14 -13.43
C GLU A 61 10.01 5.30 -14.31
N GLN A 62 9.99 3.97 -14.13
CA GLN A 62 9.11 3.08 -14.88
C GLN A 62 7.63 3.32 -14.58
N VAL A 63 7.32 3.70 -13.34
CA VAL A 63 5.95 3.99 -12.89
C VAL A 63 5.47 5.35 -13.44
N LEU A 64 6.37 6.34 -13.50
CA LEU A 64 6.07 7.67 -14.02
C LEU A 64 6.02 7.74 -15.55
N ASP A 65 6.66 6.79 -16.22
CA ASP A 65 6.65 6.72 -17.68
C ASP A 65 5.23 6.36 -18.19
N PRO A 66 4.61 7.24 -19.00
CA PRO A 66 3.24 7.05 -19.46
C PRO A 66 3.08 5.86 -20.43
N GLU A 67 4.14 5.44 -21.12
CA GLU A 67 4.09 4.30 -22.05
C GLU A 67 3.93 2.97 -21.30
N ASN A 68 4.34 2.91 -20.04
CA ASN A 68 4.18 1.73 -19.20
C ASN A 68 2.76 1.56 -18.61
N GLY A 69 1.92 2.60 -18.69
CA GLY A 69 0.49 2.52 -18.35
C GLY A 69 0.21 2.17 -16.89
N TRP A 70 0.98 2.73 -15.96
CA TRP A 70 0.75 2.55 -14.53
C TRP A 70 -0.38 3.43 -14.01
N GLY A 71 -1.17 2.88 -13.10
CA GLY A 71 -2.12 3.64 -12.28
C GLY A 71 -1.68 3.65 -10.82
N TRP A 72 -2.19 4.58 -10.02
CA TRP A 72 -1.91 4.61 -8.58
C TRP A 72 -3.03 5.22 -7.75
N ILE A 73 -2.93 5.02 -6.43
CA ILE A 73 -3.81 5.60 -5.41
C ILE A 73 -2.91 6.28 -4.37
N LEU A 74 -2.91 7.61 -4.34
CA LEU A 74 -2.26 8.40 -3.31
C LEU A 74 -3.17 8.38 -2.07
N ASN A 75 -2.74 7.74 -0.97
CA ASN A 75 -3.51 7.61 0.28
C ASN A 75 -4.70 6.62 0.20
N PRO A 76 -4.46 5.34 -0.11
CA PRO A 76 -5.49 4.32 -0.01
C PRO A 76 -5.95 4.13 1.45
N ASP A 77 -7.16 3.58 1.63
CA ASP A 77 -7.60 3.06 2.94
C ASP A 77 -6.54 2.05 3.46
N PRO A 78 -6.12 2.09 4.74
CA PRO A 78 -5.09 1.20 5.24
C PRO A 78 -5.40 -0.28 5.05
N ALA A 79 -6.68 -0.65 5.06
CA ALA A 79 -7.13 -2.02 4.82
C ALA A 79 -7.32 -2.36 3.33
N LEU A 80 -7.13 -1.40 2.41
CA LEU A 80 -7.27 -1.63 0.97
C LEU A 80 -6.27 -2.68 0.50
N TRP A 81 -5.01 -2.59 0.94
CA TRP A 81 -3.98 -3.56 0.58
C TRP A 81 -4.44 -5.00 0.85
N ASP A 82 -4.93 -5.27 2.05
CA ASP A 82 -5.35 -6.61 2.47
C ASP A 82 -6.62 -7.12 1.79
N ARG A 83 -7.47 -6.21 1.32
CA ARG A 83 -8.72 -6.56 0.61
C ARG A 83 -8.53 -6.88 -0.87
N ILE A 84 -7.40 -6.48 -1.47
CA ILE A 84 -7.16 -6.65 -2.91
C ILE A 84 -7.25 -8.13 -3.30
N SER A 85 -8.21 -8.40 -4.18
CA SER A 85 -8.48 -9.72 -4.73
C SER A 85 -9.19 -9.58 -6.08
N ALA A 86 -9.40 -10.70 -6.77
CA ALA A 86 -10.12 -10.69 -8.04
C ALA A 86 -11.58 -10.26 -7.87
N GLU A 87 -12.16 -10.53 -6.70
CA GLU A 87 -13.54 -10.16 -6.33
C GLU A 87 -13.65 -8.72 -5.84
N TYR A 88 -12.60 -8.20 -5.21
CA TYR A 88 -12.51 -6.83 -4.70
C TYR A 88 -11.29 -6.12 -5.29
N PRO A 89 -11.35 -5.71 -6.57
CA PRO A 89 -10.24 -5.00 -7.19
C PRO A 89 -10.11 -3.57 -6.66
N ALA A 90 -8.88 -3.09 -6.52
CA ALA A 90 -8.62 -1.69 -6.18
C ALA A 90 -8.43 -0.88 -7.48
N GLN A 91 -9.31 0.10 -7.72
CA GLN A 91 -9.25 0.95 -8.91
C GLN A 91 -8.21 2.07 -8.74
N ALA A 92 -7.40 2.32 -9.76
CA ALA A 92 -6.50 3.48 -9.80
C ALA A 92 -7.32 4.79 -9.82
N THR A 93 -6.90 5.76 -9.01
CA THR A 93 -7.50 7.10 -8.98
C THR A 93 -6.68 8.11 -9.76
N GLU A 94 -5.41 7.80 -10.03
CA GLU A 94 -4.46 8.62 -10.77
C GLU A 94 -3.59 7.78 -11.71
N GLY A 95 -2.83 8.44 -12.58
CA GLY A 95 -2.10 7.80 -13.67
C GLY A 95 -3.08 7.25 -14.70
N ASP A 96 -2.88 5.99 -15.11
CA ASP A 96 -3.83 5.25 -15.91
C ASP A 96 -5.01 4.76 -15.03
N THR A 97 -6.06 5.57 -14.98
CA THR A 97 -7.27 5.31 -14.19
C THR A 97 -8.11 4.15 -14.74
N SER A 98 -7.75 3.55 -15.88
CA SER A 98 -8.36 2.31 -16.36
C SER A 98 -7.85 1.06 -15.62
N ARG A 99 -6.77 1.19 -14.83
CA ARG A 99 -6.15 0.07 -14.11
C ARG A 99 -6.89 -0.30 -12.84
N ALA A 100 -6.95 -1.60 -12.59
CA ALA A 100 -7.55 -2.15 -11.38
C ALA A 100 -6.70 -3.30 -10.84
N ALA A 101 -6.15 -3.17 -9.63
CA ALA A 101 -5.37 -4.22 -9.02
C ALA A 101 -6.27 -5.36 -8.56
N LYS A 102 -6.07 -6.56 -9.12
CA LYS A 102 -6.82 -7.78 -8.78
C LYS A 102 -6.04 -8.73 -7.88
N LYS A 103 -4.75 -8.47 -7.70
CA LYS A 103 -3.88 -9.25 -6.83
C LYS A 103 -2.75 -8.38 -6.29
N ARG A 104 -2.19 -8.80 -5.16
CA ARG A 104 -0.99 -8.21 -4.56
C ARG A 104 0.27 -8.79 -5.19
N CYS A 105 1.31 -7.98 -5.31
CA CYS A 105 2.66 -8.47 -5.56
C CYS A 105 3.07 -9.37 -4.38
N LYS A 106 3.57 -10.56 -4.70
CA LYS A 106 3.99 -11.54 -3.69
C LYS A 106 5.14 -10.99 -2.83
N ASP A 107 6.19 -10.48 -3.47
CA ASP A 107 7.36 -9.96 -2.76
C ASP A 107 7.03 -8.74 -1.91
N CYS A 108 6.15 -7.86 -2.36
CA CYS A 108 5.66 -6.76 -1.51
C CYS A 108 4.92 -7.30 -0.28
N ALA A 109 4.09 -8.33 -0.45
CA ALA A 109 3.35 -8.92 0.66
C ALA A 109 4.30 -9.61 1.67
N ASP A 110 5.29 -10.35 1.18
CA ASP A 110 6.29 -11.03 2.02
C ASP A 110 7.16 -10.00 2.79
N ASN A 111 7.61 -8.92 2.13
CA ASN A 111 8.43 -7.87 2.75
C ASN A 111 7.66 -6.96 3.73
N LEU A 112 6.33 -6.86 3.61
CA LEU A 112 5.48 -6.11 4.56
C LEU A 112 5.07 -6.93 5.78
N ALA A 113 5.16 -8.26 5.71
CA ALA A 113 4.86 -9.16 6.81
C ALA A 113 6.07 -9.38 7.75
N SER A 114 7.23 -8.84 7.39
CA SER A 114 8.52 -9.04 8.06
C SER A 114 8.89 -7.91 9.02
#